data_AF-A0A2W0FF27-F1
#
_entry.id   AF-A0A2W0FF27-F1
#
_cell.length_a   1.000
_cell.length_b   1.000
_cell.length_c   1.000
_cell.angle_alpha   90.00
_cell.angle_beta   90.00
_cell.angle_gamma   90.00
#
_symmetry.space_group_name_H-M   'P 1'
#
loop_
_entity.id
_entity.type
_entity.pdbx_description
1 polymer ?
#
loop_
_entity_poly.entity_id
_entity_poly.type
_entity_poly.pdbx_seq_one_letter_code
_entity_poly.pdbx_strand_id
1 'polypeptide(L)'
;MRQALAVSLLAVLLGGCASDPAKNDVGGIWINQVAIDAASKGGPLREALQAYGPNLEWELNTKAGQARYTNGFETIEGKIVNDGSSTAKVEFYGSAATELKRNGKQLLQVANDNEPEQVFVPPKDPAPEGAPLGANFERALYSAYLGGTWKIVSGPGMGNEVQFQANGAVQGLPGADRYALCLAGDCASMSGGNDSIWLQLNGQGNSWIFVRKDQQLEIFQAVNSALADEVPSLMPGNQQWLLQKQ
;
A
#
# COMPACT_ATOMS: atom_id res chain seq x y z
N MET A 1 49.54 51.27 -28.75
CA MET A 1 48.83 50.11 -29.33
C MET A 1 49.13 48.91 -28.45
N ARG A 2 48.12 48.40 -27.73
CA ARG A 2 47.56 47.02 -27.82
C ARG A 2 48.57 45.94 -27.40
N GLN A 3 48.34 45.11 -26.38
CA GLN A 3 47.21 44.20 -26.20
C GLN A 3 47.11 43.77 -24.72
N ALA A 4 45.88 43.67 -24.22
CA ALA A 4 45.55 43.08 -22.94
C ALA A 4 45.63 41.54 -23.03
N LEU A 5 46.16 40.88 -22.00
CA LEU A 5 46.07 39.42 -21.84
C LEU A 5 44.97 39.13 -20.82
N ALA A 6 43.81 38.76 -21.34
CA ALA A 6 42.67 38.27 -20.59
C ALA A 6 42.93 36.82 -20.16
N VAL A 7 42.89 36.57 -18.86
CA VAL A 7 42.85 35.22 -18.27
C VAL A 7 41.39 34.78 -18.30
N SER A 8 41.02 33.93 -19.26
CA SER A 8 39.69 33.31 -19.31
C SER A 8 39.70 31.99 -18.54
N LEU A 9 38.92 31.97 -17.45
CA LEU A 9 38.49 30.78 -16.73
C LEU A 9 37.78 29.79 -17.67
N LEU A 10 38.22 28.54 -17.69
CA LEU A 10 37.38 27.39 -18.05
C LEU A 10 37.03 26.62 -16.78
N ALA A 11 35.92 27.00 -16.15
CA ALA A 11 35.19 26.11 -15.25
C ALA A 11 34.41 25.12 -16.12
N VAL A 12 34.95 23.91 -16.30
CA VAL A 12 34.19 22.79 -16.88
C VAL A 12 33.13 22.41 -15.86
N LEU A 13 31.90 22.81 -16.15
CA LEU A 13 30.69 22.34 -15.48
C LEU A 13 30.61 20.82 -15.69
N LEU A 14 30.97 20.05 -14.65
CA LEU A 14 30.58 18.66 -14.51
C LEU A 14 29.07 18.64 -14.23
N GLY A 15 28.28 18.86 -15.27
CA GLY A 15 26.87 18.51 -15.29
C GLY A 15 26.77 17.00 -15.18
N GLY A 16 26.55 16.52 -13.95
CA GLY A 16 26.28 15.11 -13.68
C GLY A 16 25.09 14.67 -14.52
N CYS A 17 25.37 13.86 -15.55
CA CYS A 17 24.36 13.11 -16.26
C CYS A 17 23.75 12.14 -15.26
N ALA A 18 22.59 12.47 -14.71
CA ALA A 18 21.67 11.44 -14.25
C ALA A 18 21.24 10.70 -15.53
N SER A 19 22.03 9.70 -15.93
CA SER A 19 21.65 8.79 -17.00
C SER A 19 20.30 8.20 -16.62
N ASP A 20 19.31 8.35 -17.50
CA ASP A 20 18.03 7.65 -17.35
C ASP A 20 18.31 6.18 -17.01
N PRO A 21 17.55 5.58 -16.07
CA PRO A 21 17.65 4.15 -15.82
C PRO A 21 17.60 3.43 -17.15
N ALA A 22 18.46 2.42 -17.33
CA ALA A 22 18.45 1.63 -18.56
C ALA A 22 17.00 1.21 -18.85
N LYS A 23 16.60 1.20 -20.13
CA LYS A 23 15.20 1.00 -20.56
C LYS A 23 14.51 -0.20 -19.90
N ASN A 24 15.28 -1.21 -19.47
CA ASN A 24 14.82 -2.45 -18.87
C ASN A 24 15.10 -2.56 -17.35
N ASP A 25 15.60 -1.50 -16.70
CA ASP A 25 15.91 -1.51 -15.27
C ASP A 25 14.63 -1.54 -14.44
N VAL A 26 14.38 -2.65 -13.77
CA VAL A 26 13.21 -2.85 -12.89
C VAL A 26 13.37 -2.18 -11.51
N GLY A 27 14.53 -1.57 -11.22
CA GLY A 27 14.79 -0.96 -9.92
C GLY A 27 13.76 0.08 -9.49
N GLY A 28 13.45 0.09 -8.20
CA GLY A 28 12.52 1.03 -7.57
C GLY A 28 11.42 0.35 -6.74
N ILE A 29 10.47 1.18 -6.32
CA ILE A 29 9.27 0.77 -5.57
C ILE A 29 8.09 0.73 -6.53
N TRP A 30 7.30 -0.33 -6.47
CA TRP A 30 6.17 -0.55 -7.36
C TRP A 30 4.94 -1.05 -6.59
N ILE A 31 3.81 -0.36 -6.72
CA ILE A 31 2.56 -0.66 -6.04
C ILE A 31 1.52 -1.23 -7.00
N ASN A 32 0.69 -2.14 -6.49
CA ASN A 32 -0.39 -2.76 -7.25
C ASN A 32 -1.59 -1.80 -7.36
N GLN A 33 -1.51 -0.88 -8.33
CA GLN A 33 -2.56 0.11 -8.57
C GLN A 33 -3.89 -0.53 -8.98
N VAL A 34 -3.86 -1.70 -9.61
CA VAL A 34 -5.08 -2.41 -10.03
C VAL A 34 -5.92 -2.82 -8.80
N ALA A 35 -5.28 -3.33 -7.75
CA ALA A 35 -5.94 -3.66 -6.49
C ALA A 35 -6.51 -2.40 -5.79
N ILE A 36 -5.77 -1.29 -5.82
CA ILE A 36 -6.22 0.00 -5.27
C ILE A 36 -7.45 0.53 -6.03
N ASP A 37 -7.39 0.48 -7.36
CA ASP A 37 -8.47 0.94 -8.23
C ASP A 37 -9.72 0.08 -8.04
N ALA A 38 -9.56 -1.24 -7.90
CA ALA A 38 -10.65 -2.16 -7.59
C ALA A 38 -11.29 -1.82 -6.22
N ALA A 39 -10.49 -1.64 -5.17
CA ALA A 39 -10.99 -1.29 -3.84
C ALA A 39 -11.72 0.06 -3.85
N SER A 40 -11.20 1.05 -4.58
CA SER A 40 -11.76 2.41 -4.62
C SER A 40 -13.23 2.46 -5.09
N LYS A 41 -13.67 1.47 -5.88
CA LYS A 41 -15.04 1.33 -6.40
C LYS A 41 -16.12 1.14 -5.33
N GLY A 42 -15.75 0.94 -4.07
CA GLY A 42 -16.70 1.00 -2.95
C GLY A 42 -17.43 -0.31 -2.64
N GLY A 43 -16.91 -1.44 -3.12
CA GLY A 43 -17.24 -2.77 -2.62
C GLY A 43 -16.36 -3.19 -1.44
N PRO A 44 -16.46 -4.46 -0.98
CA PRO A 44 -15.65 -5.00 0.09
C PRO A 44 -14.15 -4.89 -0.23
N LEU A 45 -13.37 -4.32 0.70
CA LEU A 45 -11.93 -4.09 0.54
C LEU A 45 -11.22 -5.41 0.27
N ARG A 46 -11.51 -6.42 1.08
CA ARG A 46 -10.80 -7.70 1.01
C ARG A 46 -11.06 -8.45 -0.28
N GLU A 47 -12.29 -8.42 -0.78
CA GLU A 47 -12.63 -9.05 -2.05
C GLU A 47 -11.80 -8.41 -3.18
N ALA A 48 -11.69 -7.07 -3.19
CA ALA A 48 -10.86 -6.37 -4.16
C ALA A 48 -9.38 -6.71 -4.03
N LEU A 49 -8.84 -6.79 -2.81
CA LEU A 49 -7.44 -7.15 -2.60
C LEU A 49 -7.14 -8.60 -2.98
N GLN A 50 -8.01 -9.55 -2.62
CA GLN A 50 -7.84 -10.98 -2.95
C GLN A 50 -7.96 -11.26 -4.46
N ALA A 51 -8.84 -10.55 -5.17
CA ALA A 51 -9.04 -10.74 -6.60
C ALA A 51 -7.87 -10.23 -7.45
N TYR A 52 -7.12 -9.24 -6.96
CA TYR A 52 -6.08 -8.55 -7.72
C TYR A 52 -4.70 -8.57 -7.07
N GLY A 53 -4.54 -9.22 -5.92
CA GLY A 53 -3.31 -9.28 -5.15
C GLY A 53 -3.16 -10.61 -4.42
N PRO A 54 -2.04 -11.30 -4.65
CA PRO A 54 -1.23 -11.68 -3.51
C PRO A 54 -0.23 -10.57 -3.26
N ASN A 55 0.45 -10.06 -4.29
CA ASN A 55 1.53 -9.09 -4.10
C ASN A 55 0.99 -7.66 -4.20
N LEU A 56 1.27 -6.84 -3.18
CA LEU A 56 0.76 -5.47 -3.04
C LEU A 56 1.83 -4.43 -3.38
N GLU A 57 3.07 -4.67 -2.95
CA GLU A 57 4.20 -3.77 -3.18
C GLU A 57 5.49 -4.56 -3.41
N TRP A 58 6.26 -4.14 -4.42
CA TRP A 58 7.63 -4.58 -4.68
C TRP A 58 8.63 -3.48 -4.33
N GLU A 59 9.75 -3.87 -3.75
CA GLU A 59 10.96 -3.06 -3.58
C GLU A 59 12.13 -3.79 -4.26
N LEU A 60 12.69 -3.17 -5.29
CA LEU A 60 13.71 -3.78 -6.15
C LEU A 60 14.99 -2.95 -6.13
N ASN A 61 16.05 -3.51 -5.55
CA ASN A 61 17.39 -2.93 -5.56
C ASN A 61 18.28 -3.72 -6.52
N THR A 62 18.21 -3.36 -7.81
CA THR A 62 18.97 -4.02 -8.89
C THR A 62 20.48 -3.89 -8.73
N LYS A 63 20.96 -2.83 -8.06
CA LYS A 63 22.39 -2.63 -7.76
C LYS A 63 22.91 -3.59 -6.69
N ALA A 64 22.09 -3.88 -5.68
CA ALA A 64 22.43 -4.84 -4.63
C ALA A 64 22.00 -6.28 -4.97
N GLY A 65 21.29 -6.49 -6.07
CA GLY A 65 20.74 -7.80 -6.43
C GLY A 65 19.63 -8.26 -5.48
N GLN A 66 18.92 -7.33 -4.84
CA GLN A 66 17.91 -7.63 -3.82
C GLN A 66 16.51 -7.30 -4.33
N ALA A 67 15.57 -8.19 -4.06
CA ALA A 67 14.15 -7.98 -4.29
C ALA A 67 13.36 -8.33 -3.03
N ARG A 68 12.37 -7.52 -2.70
CA ARG A 68 11.45 -7.76 -1.59
C ARG A 68 10.05 -7.45 -2.06
N TYR A 69 9.05 -8.21 -1.62
CA TYR A 69 7.66 -7.84 -1.80
C TYR A 69 6.85 -8.14 -0.54
N THR A 70 5.68 -7.51 -0.42
CA THR A 70 4.71 -7.83 0.62
C THR A 70 3.34 -8.13 0.04
N ASN A 71 2.64 -9.06 0.70
CA ASN A 71 1.23 -9.38 0.48
C ASN A 71 0.30 -8.76 1.53
N GLY A 72 0.82 -7.84 2.36
CA GLY A 72 0.09 -7.22 3.47
C GLY A 72 0.08 -8.06 4.76
N PHE A 73 0.63 -9.27 4.75
CA PHE A 73 0.85 -10.09 5.95
C PHE A 73 2.33 -10.31 6.22
N GLU A 74 3.07 -10.75 5.20
CA GLU A 74 4.49 -11.06 5.31
C GLU A 74 5.33 -10.25 4.31
N THR A 75 6.64 -10.25 4.53
CA THR A 75 7.64 -9.77 3.58
C THR A 75 8.41 -10.95 3.05
N ILE A 76 8.41 -11.12 1.74
CA ILE A 76 9.17 -12.15 1.05
C ILE A 76 10.42 -11.51 0.46
N GLU A 77 11.57 -12.13 0.69
CA GLU A 77 12.86 -11.66 0.19
C GLU A 77 13.44 -12.63 -0.83
N GLY A 78 13.96 -12.07 -1.92
CA GLY A 78 14.53 -12.80 -3.04
C GLY A 78 15.78 -12.12 -3.61
N LYS A 79 16.46 -12.84 -4.49
CA LYS A 79 17.66 -12.38 -5.17
C LYS A 79 17.34 -12.06 -6.63
N ILE A 80 17.70 -10.86 -7.07
CA ILE A 80 17.63 -10.50 -8.49
C ILE A 80 18.81 -11.13 -9.22
N VAL A 81 18.50 -11.96 -10.21
CA VAL A 81 19.46 -12.54 -11.14
C VAL A 81 19.30 -11.81 -12.47
N ASN A 82 20.29 -10.98 -12.79
CA ASN A 82 20.39 -10.32 -14.09
C ASN A 82 21.30 -11.16 -15.00
N ASP A 83 20.69 -11.82 -15.98
CA ASP A 83 21.39 -12.65 -16.97
C ASP A 83 21.71 -11.89 -18.27
N GLY A 84 21.48 -10.57 -18.29
CA GLY A 84 21.61 -9.73 -19.48
C GLY A 84 20.40 -9.74 -20.40
N SER A 85 19.32 -10.45 -20.04
CA SER A 85 18.04 -10.37 -20.74
C SER A 85 17.27 -9.08 -20.39
N SER A 86 16.18 -8.82 -21.13
CA SER A 86 15.24 -7.72 -20.84
C SER A 86 14.31 -8.01 -19.65
N THR A 87 14.45 -9.18 -19.02
CA THR A 87 13.60 -9.66 -17.94
C THR A 87 14.47 -9.83 -16.70
N ALA A 88 14.07 -9.25 -15.58
CA ALA A 88 14.70 -9.55 -14.30
C ALA A 88 14.08 -10.80 -13.71
N LYS A 89 14.90 -11.78 -13.33
CA LYS A 89 14.43 -12.98 -12.64
C LYS A 89 14.69 -12.80 -11.14
N VAL A 90 13.67 -13.01 -10.31
CA VAL A 90 13.79 -13.00 -8.86
C VAL A 90 13.72 -14.43 -8.36
N GLU A 91 14.79 -14.89 -7.72
CA GLU A 91 14.87 -16.22 -7.13
C GLU A 91 14.59 -16.16 -5.63
N PHE A 92 13.68 -17.03 -5.18
CA PHE A 92 13.29 -17.20 -3.80
C PHE A 92 13.80 -18.54 -3.28
N TYR A 93 14.23 -18.58 -2.03
CA TYR A 93 14.69 -19.84 -1.44
C TYR A 93 13.52 -20.83 -1.33
N GLY A 94 13.63 -21.99 -1.99
CA GLY A 94 12.64 -23.05 -1.91
C GLY A 94 11.33 -22.80 -2.67
N SER A 95 11.26 -21.76 -3.51
CA SER A 95 10.09 -21.47 -4.35
C SER A 95 10.47 -21.27 -5.82
N ALA A 96 9.47 -21.24 -6.69
CA ALA A 96 9.66 -20.89 -8.09
C ALA A 96 10.13 -19.43 -8.21
N ALA A 97 10.88 -19.15 -9.28
CA ALA A 97 11.31 -17.80 -9.56
C ALA A 97 10.18 -16.96 -10.19
N THR A 98 10.22 -15.66 -9.92
CA THR A 98 9.28 -14.70 -10.50
C THR A 98 10.00 -13.89 -11.58
N GLU A 99 9.38 -13.76 -12.74
CA GLU A 99 9.88 -12.91 -13.82
C GLU A 99 9.26 -11.52 -13.75
N LEU A 100 10.09 -10.49 -13.81
CA LEU A 100 9.70 -9.09 -13.79
C LEU A 100 10.16 -8.39 -15.08
N LYS A 101 9.23 -7.71 -15.74
CA LYS A 101 9.47 -7.00 -17.01
C LYS A 101 9.06 -5.53 -16.87
N ARG A 102 9.97 -4.61 -17.17
CA ARG A 102 9.61 -3.19 -17.24
C ARG A 102 8.95 -2.87 -18.58
N ASN A 103 7.75 -2.30 -18.53
CA ASN A 103 7.05 -1.75 -19.68
C ASN A 103 6.81 -0.25 -19.45
N GLY A 104 7.80 0.58 -19.82
CA GLY A 104 7.74 2.02 -19.61
C GLY A 104 7.65 2.40 -18.12
N LYS A 105 6.50 2.90 -17.70
CA LYS A 105 6.18 3.29 -16.31
C LYS A 105 5.48 2.18 -15.52
N GLN A 106 5.42 0.97 -16.06
CA GLN A 106 4.81 -0.19 -15.42
C GLN A 106 5.86 -1.27 -15.21
N LEU A 107 5.66 -2.04 -14.15
CA LEU A 107 6.34 -3.29 -13.89
C LEU A 107 5.31 -4.42 -14.06
N LEU A 108 5.62 -5.37 -14.92
CA LEU A 108 4.84 -6.57 -15.12
C LEU A 108 5.51 -7.71 -14.36
N GLN A 109 4.80 -8.28 -13.39
CA GLN A 109 5.07 -9.61 -12.88
C GLN A 109 4.40 -10.61 -13.82
N VAL A 110 5.19 -11.48 -14.43
CA VAL A 110 4.69 -12.50 -15.37
C VAL A 110 4.07 -13.65 -14.57
N ALA A 111 2.95 -14.18 -15.05
CA ALA A 111 2.34 -15.37 -14.45
C ALA A 111 3.30 -16.57 -14.49
N ASN A 112 3.24 -17.39 -13.44
CA ASN A 112 3.86 -18.71 -13.38
C ASN A 112 2.87 -19.72 -12.74
N ASP A 113 3.32 -20.92 -12.44
CA ASP A 113 2.46 -21.97 -11.87
C ASP A 113 1.90 -21.62 -10.47
N ASN A 114 2.50 -20.67 -9.76
CA ASN A 114 2.18 -20.30 -8.38
C ASN A 114 1.60 -18.88 -8.24
N GLU A 115 1.90 -17.97 -9.17
CA GLU A 115 1.57 -16.55 -9.07
C GLU A 115 0.87 -16.07 -10.36
N PRO A 116 -0.21 -15.27 -10.24
CA PRO A 116 -0.85 -14.68 -11.39
C PRO A 116 0.00 -13.56 -12.01
N GLU A 117 -0.35 -13.18 -13.23
CA GLU A 117 0.18 -11.95 -13.84
C GLU A 117 -0.34 -10.74 -13.05
N GLN A 118 0.56 -9.81 -12.71
CA GLN A 118 0.21 -8.59 -11.98
C GLN A 118 0.96 -7.38 -12.55
N VAL A 119 0.28 -6.23 -12.59
CA VAL A 119 0.84 -4.97 -13.08
C VAL A 119 0.98 -3.99 -11.93
N PHE A 120 2.18 -3.42 -11.80
CA PHE A 120 2.53 -2.45 -10.78
C PHE A 120 2.99 -1.15 -11.41
N VAL A 121 2.87 -0.06 -10.65
CA VAL A 121 3.30 1.29 -11.05
C VAL A 121 4.09 1.93 -9.91
N PRO A 122 4.97 2.91 -10.19
CA PRO A 122 5.59 3.69 -9.12
C PRO A 122 4.52 4.45 -8.32
N PRO A 123 4.67 4.57 -6.99
CA PRO A 123 3.74 5.36 -6.19
C PRO A 123 3.76 6.84 -6.62
N LYS A 124 2.57 7.44 -6.73
CA LYS A 124 2.43 8.87 -7.10
C LYS A 124 2.92 9.80 -5.99
N ASP A 125 2.65 9.45 -4.74
CA ASP A 125 3.12 10.13 -3.53
C ASP A 125 3.87 9.11 -2.66
N PRO A 126 5.20 8.96 -2.87
CA PRO A 126 6.01 8.02 -2.11
C PRO A 126 5.92 8.25 -0.60
N ALA A 127 6.03 7.17 0.17
CA ALA A 127 6.22 7.24 1.60
C ALA A 127 7.55 7.93 1.93
N PRO A 128 7.70 8.52 3.14
CA PRO A 128 8.97 9.07 3.60
C PRO A 128 10.10 8.03 3.50
N GLU A 129 11.32 8.51 3.27
CA GLU A 129 12.50 7.65 3.25
C GLU A 129 12.61 6.85 4.56
N GLY A 130 12.94 5.57 4.45
CA GLY A 130 13.01 4.65 5.60
C GLY A 130 11.66 4.11 6.09
N ALA A 131 10.54 4.46 5.44
CA ALA A 131 9.26 3.81 5.70
C ALA A 131 9.35 2.30 5.42
N PRO A 132 8.62 1.46 6.19
CA PRO A 132 8.61 0.02 5.97
C PRO A 132 8.02 -0.34 4.60
N LEU A 133 8.43 -1.50 4.06
CA LEU A 133 7.84 -2.08 2.87
C LEU A 133 6.32 -2.23 3.03
N GLY A 134 5.56 -1.83 2.00
CA GLY A 134 4.09 -1.80 2.03
C GLY A 134 3.50 -0.42 2.36
N ALA A 135 4.30 0.49 2.93
CA ALA A 135 3.81 1.83 3.28
C ALA A 135 3.39 2.65 2.05
N ASN A 136 3.97 2.42 0.86
CA ASN A 136 3.57 3.15 -0.35
C ASN A 136 2.20 2.68 -0.84
N PHE A 137 1.99 1.36 -0.84
CA PHE A 137 0.71 0.76 -1.17
C PHE A 137 -0.37 1.19 -0.18
N GLU A 138 -0.11 1.10 1.12
CA GLU A 138 -1.05 1.53 2.16
C GLU A 138 -1.44 3.00 1.99
N ARG A 139 -0.48 3.90 1.78
CA ARG A 139 -0.78 5.32 1.59
C ARG A 139 -1.65 5.58 0.37
N ALA A 140 -1.36 4.91 -0.74
CA ALA A 140 -2.15 5.01 -1.97
C ALA A 140 -3.56 4.43 -1.77
N LEU A 141 -3.68 3.28 -1.12
CA LEU A 141 -4.94 2.65 -0.78
C LEU A 141 -5.77 3.53 0.15
N TYR A 142 -5.19 4.04 1.24
CA TYR A 142 -5.85 4.89 2.22
C TYR A 142 -6.40 6.15 1.57
N SER A 143 -5.60 6.78 0.70
CA SER A 143 -6.04 7.95 -0.07
C SER A 143 -7.22 7.64 -0.99
N ALA A 144 -7.20 6.50 -1.68
CA ALA A 144 -8.23 6.12 -2.64
C ALA A 144 -9.52 5.60 -1.97
N TYR A 145 -9.39 4.85 -0.87
CA TYR A 145 -10.48 4.10 -0.27
C TYR A 145 -11.24 4.90 0.78
N LEU A 146 -10.56 5.39 1.82
CA LEU A 146 -11.17 6.20 2.89
C LEU A 146 -10.81 7.68 2.80
N GLY A 147 -9.84 8.07 1.99
CA GLY A 147 -9.35 9.45 1.92
C GLY A 147 -10.44 10.47 1.61
N GLY A 148 -10.29 11.66 2.20
CA GLY A 148 -11.19 12.79 2.03
C GLY A 148 -12.01 13.09 3.30
N THR A 149 -13.00 13.97 3.13
CA THR A 149 -13.87 14.42 4.22
C THR A 149 -15.15 13.60 4.25
N TRP A 150 -15.53 13.18 5.45
CA TRP A 150 -16.75 12.43 5.74
C TRP A 150 -17.54 13.15 6.82
N LYS A 151 -18.86 13.08 6.78
CA LYS A 151 -19.72 13.60 7.83
C LYS A 151 -20.30 12.46 8.65
N ILE A 152 -20.23 12.56 9.98
CA ILE A 152 -20.92 11.62 10.87
C ILE A 152 -22.42 11.92 10.81
N VAL A 153 -23.20 11.03 10.22
CA VAL A 153 -24.67 11.18 10.11
C VAL A 153 -25.42 10.38 11.17
N SER A 154 -24.76 9.42 11.82
CA SER A 154 -25.26 8.73 13.02
C SER A 154 -24.09 8.25 13.88
N GLY A 155 -24.28 8.23 15.19
CA GLY A 155 -23.27 7.80 16.17
C GLY A 155 -22.63 8.94 16.96
N PRO A 156 -21.63 8.62 17.82
CA PRO A 156 -20.88 9.60 18.57
C PRO A 156 -20.25 10.67 17.65
N GLY A 157 -20.43 11.94 18.01
CA GLY A 157 -19.93 13.07 17.20
C GLY A 157 -20.79 13.40 15.99
N MET A 158 -22.06 12.96 15.94
CA MET A 158 -23.00 13.31 14.88
C MET A 158 -22.93 14.80 14.50
N GLY A 159 -22.83 15.06 13.19
CA GLY A 159 -22.66 16.39 12.63
C GLY A 159 -21.20 16.78 12.37
N ASN A 160 -20.23 16.16 13.04
CA ASN A 160 -18.81 16.44 12.84
C ASN A 160 -18.33 15.95 11.48
N GLU A 161 -17.29 16.62 10.99
CA GLU A 161 -16.47 16.15 9.89
C GLU A 161 -15.36 15.23 10.39
N VAL A 162 -15.10 14.17 9.64
CA VAL A 162 -14.02 13.22 9.83
C VAL A 162 -13.11 13.26 8.62
N GLN A 163 -11.80 13.38 8.85
CA GLN A 163 -10.81 13.34 7.80
C GLN A 163 -9.91 12.12 7.98
N PHE A 164 -9.99 11.16 7.06
CA PHE A 164 -9.04 10.06 6.96
C PHE A 164 -7.89 10.47 6.05
N GLN A 165 -6.66 10.35 6.55
CA GLN A 165 -5.46 10.75 5.83
C GLN A 165 -4.71 9.55 5.29
N ALA A 166 -3.91 9.78 4.24
CA ALA A 166 -3.07 8.77 3.58
C ALA A 166 -2.06 8.11 4.52
N ASN A 167 -1.59 8.81 5.56
CA ASN A 167 -0.63 8.30 6.53
C ASN A 167 -1.27 7.53 7.70
N GLY A 168 -2.59 7.25 7.63
CA GLY A 168 -3.32 6.59 8.71
C GLY A 168 -3.66 7.51 9.88
N ALA A 169 -3.55 8.83 9.76
CA ALA A 169 -4.12 9.76 10.73
C ALA A 169 -5.63 9.93 10.49
N VAL A 170 -6.38 10.07 11.58
CA VAL A 170 -7.80 10.45 11.54
C VAL A 170 -8.03 11.67 12.42
N GLN A 171 -8.84 12.61 11.92
CA GLN A 171 -9.27 13.78 12.68
C GLN A 171 -10.78 13.82 12.74
N GLY A 172 -11.34 14.26 13.86
CA GLY A 172 -12.79 14.48 14.03
C GLY A 172 -13.62 13.25 14.35
N LEU A 173 -13.07 12.02 14.22
CA LEU A 173 -13.72 10.79 14.67
C LEU A 173 -13.56 10.63 16.19
N PRO A 174 -14.63 10.66 17.00
CA PRO A 174 -14.51 10.52 18.44
C PRO A 174 -13.86 9.19 18.82
N GLY A 175 -12.85 9.23 19.68
CA GLY A 175 -12.17 8.03 20.16
C GLY A 175 -11.08 7.47 19.24
N ALA A 176 -10.69 8.21 18.19
CA ALA A 176 -9.57 7.80 17.33
C ALA A 176 -8.75 9.01 16.82
N ASP A 177 -7.42 8.84 16.79
CA ASP A 177 -6.43 9.71 16.14
C ASP A 177 -5.65 8.99 15.03
N ARG A 178 -5.70 7.65 14.99
CA ARG A 178 -5.08 6.81 13.98
C ARG A 178 -6.03 5.71 13.50
N TYR A 179 -5.82 5.27 12.25
CA TYR A 179 -6.45 4.09 11.69
C TYR A 179 -5.49 3.26 10.82
N ALA A 180 -5.81 1.97 10.68
CA ALA A 180 -5.18 1.09 9.69
C ALA A 180 -6.22 0.10 9.13
N LEU A 181 -6.22 -0.10 7.82
CA LEU A 181 -7.09 -1.11 7.20
C LEU A 181 -6.41 -2.47 7.28
N CYS A 182 -7.17 -3.50 7.63
CA CYS A 182 -6.66 -4.86 7.57
C CYS A 182 -6.56 -5.33 6.11
N LEU A 183 -5.34 -5.59 5.64
CA LEU A 183 -5.09 -5.99 4.25
C LEU A 183 -5.07 -7.52 4.08
N ALA A 184 -4.45 -8.22 5.03
CA ALA A 184 -4.27 -9.68 5.01
C ALA A 184 -3.93 -10.21 6.42
N GLY A 185 -3.63 -11.51 6.53
CA GLY A 185 -3.11 -12.10 7.77
C GLY A 185 -4.15 -12.31 8.87
N ASP A 186 -3.70 -12.35 10.12
CA ASP A 186 -4.56 -12.69 11.26
C ASP A 186 -5.72 -11.72 11.45
N CYS A 187 -5.55 -10.41 11.24
CA CYS A 187 -6.67 -9.46 11.33
C CYS A 187 -7.78 -9.79 10.31
N ALA A 188 -7.41 -10.43 9.22
CA ALA A 188 -8.28 -10.85 8.14
C ALA A 188 -8.90 -12.22 8.48
N SER A 189 -8.12 -13.17 8.97
CA SER A 189 -8.65 -14.48 9.38
C SER A 189 -9.62 -14.36 10.56
N MET A 190 -9.30 -13.52 11.55
CA MET A 190 -10.10 -13.31 12.77
C MET A 190 -11.43 -12.59 12.51
N SER A 191 -11.60 -11.88 11.40
CA SER A 191 -12.81 -11.08 11.12
C SER A 191 -13.93 -11.85 10.43
N GLY A 192 -13.80 -13.17 10.26
CA GLY A 192 -14.85 -14.01 9.67
C GLY A 192 -15.23 -13.61 8.24
N GLY A 193 -14.29 -13.01 7.50
CA GLY A 193 -14.50 -12.50 6.14
C GLY A 193 -15.01 -11.05 6.07
N ASN A 194 -15.32 -10.41 7.19
CA ASN A 194 -15.65 -8.99 7.21
C ASN A 194 -14.40 -8.13 6.96
N ASP A 195 -14.60 -6.93 6.41
CA ASP A 195 -13.56 -5.92 6.40
C ASP A 195 -13.36 -5.36 7.81
N SER A 196 -12.11 -5.22 8.23
CA SER A 196 -11.77 -4.70 9.56
C SER A 196 -10.81 -3.51 9.49
N ILE A 197 -10.98 -2.62 10.46
CA ILE A 197 -10.20 -1.40 10.63
C ILE A 197 -9.73 -1.32 12.07
N TRP A 198 -8.43 -1.11 12.27
CA TRP A 198 -7.88 -0.76 13.58
C TRP A 198 -8.14 0.73 13.79
N LEU A 199 -8.78 1.11 14.89
CA LEU A 199 -8.88 2.50 15.32
C LEU A 199 -8.15 2.66 16.64
N GLN A 200 -7.34 3.70 16.74
CA GLN A 200 -6.47 3.95 17.88
C GLN A 200 -6.59 5.40 18.34
N LEU A 201 -6.46 5.60 19.66
CA LEU A 201 -6.31 6.88 20.33
C LEU A 201 -5.11 6.80 21.28
N ASN A 202 -4.18 7.75 21.20
CA ASN A 202 -3.04 7.85 22.11
C ASN A 202 -2.23 6.53 22.29
N GLY A 203 -2.06 5.77 21.21
CA GLY A 203 -1.31 4.50 21.25
C GLY A 203 -2.12 3.26 21.64
N GLN A 204 -3.37 3.42 22.07
CA GLN A 204 -4.27 2.32 22.41
C GLN A 204 -5.36 2.19 21.35
N GLY A 205 -5.53 0.99 20.81
CA GLY A 205 -6.52 0.77 19.77
C GLY A 205 -7.29 -0.52 19.92
N ASN A 206 -8.32 -0.65 19.09
CA ASN A 206 -9.17 -1.81 18.99
C ASN A 206 -9.49 -2.09 17.53
N SER A 207 -9.77 -3.36 17.23
CA SER A 207 -10.32 -3.75 15.94
C SER A 207 -11.80 -3.39 15.87
N TRP A 208 -12.23 -2.92 14.71
CA TRP A 208 -13.61 -2.62 14.35
C TRP A 208 -13.95 -3.32 13.05
N ILE A 209 -15.22 -3.67 12.87
CA ILE A 209 -15.73 -4.14 11.58
C ILE A 209 -16.29 -2.95 10.83
N PHE A 210 -16.07 -2.86 9.52
CA PHE A 210 -16.68 -1.81 8.73
C PHE A 210 -17.30 -2.36 7.45
N VAL A 211 -18.28 -1.63 6.93
CA VAL A 211 -18.87 -1.85 5.63
C VAL A 211 -18.83 -0.53 4.87
N ARG A 212 -18.23 -0.54 3.69
CA ARG A 212 -18.28 0.60 2.78
C ARG A 212 -19.18 0.25 1.60
N LYS A 213 -20.09 1.17 1.27
CA LYS A 213 -20.90 1.13 0.05
C LYS A 213 -20.85 2.51 -0.58
N ASP A 214 -20.09 2.65 -1.65
CA ASP A 214 -19.86 3.92 -2.34
C ASP A 214 -19.39 5.04 -1.39
N GLN A 215 -20.29 5.97 -1.06
CA GLN A 215 -20.03 7.14 -0.22
C GLN A 215 -20.51 6.94 1.23
N GLN A 216 -21.00 5.76 1.59
CA GLN A 216 -21.38 5.42 2.95
C GLN A 216 -20.37 4.49 3.59
N LEU A 217 -20.03 4.78 4.85
CA LEU A 217 -19.16 3.97 5.68
C LEU A 217 -19.87 3.71 7.00
N GLU A 218 -20.18 2.44 7.26
CA GLU A 218 -20.70 1.95 8.52
C GLU A 218 -19.55 1.32 9.30
N ILE A 219 -19.42 1.67 10.59
CA ILE A 219 -18.41 1.09 11.48
C ILE A 219 -19.13 0.49 12.68
N PHE A 220 -18.84 -0.79 12.94
CA PHE A 220 -19.47 -1.63 13.95
C PHE A 220 -18.45 -2.07 14.98
N GLN A 221 -18.90 -2.16 16.24
CA GLN A 221 -18.12 -2.81 17.28
C GLN A 221 -17.72 -4.23 16.83
N ALA A 222 -16.44 -4.58 16.96
CA ALA A 222 -16.01 -5.96 16.79
C ALA A 222 -16.27 -6.73 18.09
N VAL A 223 -17.14 -7.73 18.04
CA VAL A 223 -17.47 -8.60 19.18
C VAL A 223 -16.72 -9.92 19.00
N ASN A 224 -15.87 -10.27 19.95
CA ASN A 224 -15.21 -11.57 19.95
C ASN A 224 -16.18 -12.65 20.47
N SER A 225 -16.50 -13.63 19.64
CA SER A 225 -17.32 -14.78 19.99
C SER A 225 -16.51 -16.01 20.41
N ALA A 226 -15.18 -15.94 20.31
CA ALA A 226 -14.29 -17.04 20.69
C ALA A 226 -14.08 -17.12 22.20
N LEU A 227 -13.79 -18.32 22.69
CA LEU A 227 -13.35 -18.53 24.07
C LEU A 227 -11.93 -17.96 24.30
N ALA A 228 -11.52 -17.86 25.57
CA ALA A 228 -10.25 -17.23 25.94
C ALA A 228 -9.00 -17.97 25.41
N ASP A 229 -9.12 -19.27 25.15
CA ASP A 229 -8.08 -20.16 24.61
C ASP A 229 -8.22 -20.42 23.10
N GLU A 230 -9.18 -19.77 22.44
CA GLU A 230 -9.42 -19.88 21.00
C GLU A 230 -8.86 -18.67 20.25
N VAL A 231 -8.58 -18.86 18.95
CA VAL A 231 -8.25 -17.75 18.05
C VAL A 231 -9.45 -16.80 18.00
N PRO A 232 -9.27 -15.47 18.12
CA PRO A 232 -10.38 -14.53 18.10
C PRO A 232 -11.26 -14.68 16.85
N SER A 233 -12.57 -14.61 17.06
CA SER A 233 -13.59 -14.62 16.01
C SER A 233 -14.44 -13.37 16.17
N LEU A 234 -14.13 -12.36 15.38
CA LEU A 234 -14.72 -11.02 15.43
C LEU A 234 -15.92 -10.94 14.48
N MET A 235 -17.08 -10.66 15.06
CA MET A 235 -18.34 -10.43 14.35
C MET A 235 -18.80 -8.98 14.51
N PRO A 236 -19.53 -8.41 13.54
CA PRO A 236 -20.13 -7.09 13.69
C PRO A 236 -21.18 -7.12 14.81
N GLY A 237 -20.99 -6.28 15.82
CA GLY A 237 -21.96 -5.98 16.86
C GLY A 237 -22.77 -4.74 16.52
N ASN A 238 -22.99 -3.88 17.53
CA ASN A 238 -23.74 -2.64 17.34
C ASN A 238 -22.98 -1.67 16.44
N GLN A 239 -23.70 -1.07 15.49
CA GLN A 239 -23.20 0.03 14.68
C GLN A 239 -22.86 1.22 15.58
N GLN A 240 -21.59 1.66 15.54
CA GLN A 240 -21.13 2.83 16.29
C GLN A 240 -21.18 4.10 15.46
N TRP A 241 -20.82 4.02 14.18
CA TRP A 241 -20.81 5.19 13.30
C TRP A 241 -21.45 4.87 11.94
N LEU A 242 -22.20 5.84 11.42
CA LEU A 242 -22.48 5.95 9.98
C LEU A 242 -21.90 7.27 9.49
N LEU A 243 -21.05 7.18 8.48
CA LEU A 243 -20.43 8.32 7.84
C LEU A 243 -20.85 8.43 6.38
N GLN A 244 -20.98 9.66 5.91
CA GLN A 244 -21.30 10.00 4.53
C GLN A 244 -20.17 10.85 3.94
N LYS A 245 -19.54 10.39 2.87
CA LYS A 245 -18.50 11.13 2.14
C LYS A 245 -19.09 12.43 1.59
N GLN A 246 -18.37 13.54 1.75
CA GLN A 246 -18.74 14.88 1.28
C GLN A 246 -18.18 15.17 -0.11
#